data_AF-A0A198GDN0-F1
#
_entry.id   AF-A0A198GDN0-F1
#
_cell.length_a   1.000
_cell.length_b   1.000
_cell.length_c   1.000
_cell.angle_alpha   90.00
_cell.angle_beta   90.00
_cell.angle_gamma   90.00
#
_symmetry.space_group_name_H-M   'P 1'
#
loop_
_entity.id
_entity.type
_entity.pdbx_description
1 polymer ?
#
loop_
_entity_poly.entity_id
_entity_poly.type
_entity_poly.pdbx_seq_one_letter_code
_entity_poly.pdbx_strand_id
1 'polypeptide(L)' 'MDKHFKEIECEIAALKIVIKSLLTTLNDKQRRDMLGNISLLIEDTSSKYPQFNEIINLTDQYVKKMIQS' A
#
# COMPACT_ATOMS: atom_id res chain seq x y z
N MET A 1 23.60 2.64 -1.88
CA MET A 1 22.13 2.63 -1.76
C MET A 1 21.79 1.50 -0.80
N ASP A 2 21.18 1.84 0.33
CA ASP A 2 21.00 0.94 1.47
C ASP A 2 20.19 -0.30 1.09
N LYS A 3 20.59 -1.48 1.57
CA LYS A 3 19.95 -2.76 1.21
C LYS A 3 18.47 -2.77 1.63
N HIS A 4 18.18 -2.18 2.79
CA HIS A 4 16.84 -2.03 3.32
C HIS A 4 15.94 -1.13 2.46
N PHE A 5 16.52 -0.13 1.78
CA PHE A 5 15.76 0.75 0.89
C PHE A 5 15.26 0.00 -0.35
N LYS A 6 16.12 -0.83 -0.96
CA LYS A 6 15.75 -1.67 -2.11
C LYS A 6 14.68 -2.71 -1.76
N GLU A 7 14.76 -3.32 -0.58
CA GLU A 7 13.76 -4.28 -0.10
C GLU A 7 12.38 -3.61 0.00
N ILE A 8 12.31 -2.41 0.58
CA ILE A 8 11.05 -1.65 0.70
C ILE A 8 10.52 -1.20 -0.67
N GLU A 9 11.37 -0.76 -1.59
CA GLU A 9 10.95 -0.42 -2.96
C GLU A 9 10.34 -1.62 -3.69
N CYS A 10 10.93 -2.81 -3.52
CA CYS A 10 10.42 -4.05 -4.08
C CYS A 10 9.06 -4.44 -3.47
N GLU A 11 8.91 -4.36 -2.16
CA GLU A 11 7.64 -4.63 -1.47
C GLU A 11 6.54 -3.68 -1.94
N ILE A 12 6.85 -2.38 -2.06
CA ILE A 12 5.93 -1.40 -2.61
C ILE A 12 5.55 -1.78 -4.03
N ALA A 13 6.52 -2.07 -4.91
CA ALA A 13 6.27 -2.46 -6.30
C ALA A 13 5.37 -3.70 -6.41
N ALA A 14 5.57 -4.70 -5.56
CA ALA A 14 4.73 -5.89 -5.49
C ALA A 14 3.28 -5.53 -5.09
N LEU A 15 3.11 -4.67 -4.07
CA LEU A 15 1.80 -4.18 -3.67
C LEU A 15 1.09 -3.44 -4.82
N LYS A 16 1.82 -2.66 -5.62
CA LYS A 16 1.27 -1.97 -6.81
C LYS A 16 0.67 -2.95 -7.81
N ILE A 17 1.42 -4.00 -8.12
CA ILE A 17 1.01 -5.02 -9.11
C ILE A 17 -0.23 -5.74 -8.60
N VAL A 18 -0.22 -6.21 -7.35
CA VAL A 18 -1.33 -6.94 -6.75
C VAL A 18 -2.60 -6.10 -6.73
N ILE A 19 -2.54 -4.84 -6.28
CA ILE A 19 -3.72 -3.97 -6.24
C ILE A 19 -4.25 -3.70 -7.65
N LYS A 20 -3.39 -3.39 -8.63
CA LYS A 20 -3.83 -3.17 -10.01
C LYS A 20 -4.51 -4.40 -10.62
N SER A 21 -3.97 -5.59 -10.38
CA SER A 21 -4.54 -6.84 -10.89
C SER A 21 -5.87 -7.18 -10.23
N LEU A 22 -6.05 -6.84 -8.94
CA LEU A 22 -7.28 -7.11 -8.21
C LEU A 22 -8.37 -6.07 -8.53
N LEU A 23 -8.04 -4.79 -8.63
CA LEU A 23 -9.03 -3.70 -8.77
C LEU A 23 -10.03 -3.89 -9.92
N THR A 24 -9.61 -4.51 -11.02
CA THR A 24 -10.47 -4.78 -12.19
C THR A 24 -11.42 -5.96 -12.01
N THR A 25 -11.18 -6.79 -10.99
CA THR A 25 -11.93 -8.03 -10.72
C THR A 25 -12.81 -7.96 -9.47
N LEU A 26 -12.56 -6.98 -8.59
CA LEU A 26 -13.30 -6.81 -7.35
C LEU A 26 -14.60 -6.02 -7.56
N ASN A 27 -15.69 -6.50 -6.97
CA ASN A 27 -16.92 -5.72 -6.86
C ASN A 27 -16.77 -4.58 -5.83
N ASP A 28 -17.75 -3.68 -5.77
CA ASP A 28 -17.69 -2.49 -4.90
C ASP A 28 -17.51 -2.81 -3.42
N LYS A 29 -18.12 -3.88 -2.93
CA LYS A 29 -17.95 -4.32 -1.54
C LYS A 29 -16.51 -4.77 -1.31
N GLN A 30 -16.01 -5.66 -2.17
CA GLN A 30 -14.65 -6.17 -2.06
C GLN A 30 -13.59 -5.07 -2.19
N ARG A 31 -13.82 -4.06 -3.04
CA ARG A 31 -12.94 -2.88 -3.14
C ARG A 31 -12.90 -2.08 -1.84
N ARG A 32 -14.05 -1.85 -1.20
CA ARG A 32 -14.12 -1.17 0.11
C ARG A 32 -13.45 -1.99 1.21
N ASP A 33 -13.66 -3.29 1.24
CA ASP A 33 -13.06 -4.18 2.24
C ASP A 33 -11.52 -4.22 2.08
N MET A 34 -11.02 -4.33 0.85
CA MET A 34 -9.59 -4.24 0.54
C MET A 34 -8.97 -2.91 1.00
N LEU A 35 -9.65 -1.80 0.73
CA LEU A 35 -9.25 -0.47 1.18
C LEU A 35 -9.14 -0.36 2.69
N GLY A 36 -10.16 -0.83 3.42
CA GLY A 36 -10.14 -0.84 4.88
C GLY A 36 -8.96 -1.65 5.44
N ASN A 37 -8.69 -2.82 4.86
CA ASN A 37 -7.56 -3.65 5.26
C ASN A 37 -6.20 -2.98 5.00
N ILE A 38 -6.05 -2.29 3.86
CA ILE A 38 -4.82 -1.56 3.55
C ILE A 38 -4.62 -0.40 4.54
N SER A 39 -5.68 0.37 4.85
CA SER A 39 -5.58 1.46 5.82
C SER A 39 -5.17 0.97 7.21
N LEU A 40 -5.76 -0.13 7.70
CA LEU A 40 -5.37 -0.74 8.98
C LEU A 40 -3.90 -1.20 8.98
N LEU A 41 -3.46 -1.84 7.88
CA LEU A 41 -2.07 -2.29 7.74
C LEU A 41 -1.08 -1.11 7.75
N ILE A 42 -1.42 -0.02 7.06
CA ILE A 42 -0.60 1.19 7.02
C ILE A 42 -0.49 1.80 8.42
N GLU A 43 -1.60 1.90 9.15
CA GLU A 43 -1.64 2.48 10.50
C GLU A 43 -0.84 1.63 11.52
N ASP A 44 -0.96 0.31 11.45
CA ASP A 44 -0.19 -0.63 12.27
C ASP A 44 1.31 -0.56 11.94
N THR A 45 1.66 -0.53 10.65
CA THR A 45 3.05 -0.42 10.19
C THR A 45 3.68 0.91 10.59
N SER A 46 2.95 2.02 10.46
CA SER A 46 3.37 3.35 10.92
C SER A 46 3.62 3.39 12.42
N SER A 47 2.75 2.74 13.21
CA SER A 47 2.90 2.66 14.66
C SER A 47 4.11 1.82 15.07
N LYS A 48 4.38 0.73 14.34
CA LYS A 48 5.48 -0.20 14.63
C LYS A 48 6.84 0.32 14.15
N TYR A 49 6.87 1.10 13.07
CA TYR A 49 8.09 1.59 12.45
C TYR A 49 8.04 3.09 12.12
N PRO A 50 7.95 3.96 13.14
CA PRO A 50 7.82 5.41 12.94
C PRO A 50 8.97 6.03 12.12
N GLN A 51 10.16 5.43 12.14
CA GLN A 51 11.31 5.86 11.34
C GLN A 51 11.13 5.69 9.82
N PHE A 52 10.15 4.89 9.38
CA PHE A 52 9.85 4.67 7.96
C PHE A 52 8.58 5.39 7.49
N ASN A 53 8.05 6.33 8.30
CA ASN A 53 6.78 7.02 8.01
C ASN A 53 6.74 7.73 6.65
N GLU A 54 7.86 8.25 6.17
CA GLU A 54 7.93 8.86 4.83
C GLU A 54 7.55 7.85 3.74
N ILE A 55 8.15 6.66 3.78
CA ILE A 55 7.92 5.61 2.79
C ILE A 55 6.52 4.99 2.95
N ILE A 56 6.05 4.85 4.20
CA ILE A 56 4.69 4.39 4.49
C ILE A 56 3.64 5.37 3.94
N ASN A 57 3.85 6.68 4.11
CA ASN A 57 2.98 7.71 3.54
C ASN A 57 2.99 7.72 2.00
N LEU A 58 4.14 7.48 1.36
CA LEU A 58 4.21 7.34 -0.09
C LEU A 58 3.38 6.14 -0.58
N THR A 59 3.38 5.05 0.18
CA THR A 59 2.55 3.87 -0.08
C THR A 59 1.06 4.20 0.02
N ASP A 60 0.64 4.89 1.09
CA ASP A 60 -0.74 5.33 1.28
C ASP A 60 -1.24 6.23 0.13
N GLN A 61 -0.45 7.24 -0.23
CA GLN A 61 -0.80 8.14 -1.34
C GLN A 61 -0.92 7.39 -2.67
N TYR A 62 -0.08 6.38 -2.89
CA TYR A 62 -0.13 5.57 -4.11
C TYR A 62 -1.42 4.74 -4.17
N VAL A 63 -1.79 4.08 -3.08
CA VAL A 63 -3.03 3.30 -2.98
C VAL A 63 -4.24 4.20 -3.26
N LYS A 64 -4.29 5.39 -2.64
CA LYS A 64 -5.36 6.38 -2.85
C LYS A 64 -5.47 6.79 -4.32
N LYS A 65 -4.35 7.08 -5.00
CA LYS A 65 -4.32 7.46 -6.42
C LYS A 65 -4.85 6.36 -7.34
N MET A 66 -4.49 5.10 -7.08
CA MET A 66 -4.94 3.97 -7.92
C MET A 66 -6.45 3.75 -7.89
N ILE A 67 -7.12 4.19 -6.83
CA ILE A 67 -8.54 3.92 -6.60
C ILE A 67 -9.41 5.09 -7.08
N GLN A 68 -8.79 6.27 -7.22
CA GLN A 68 -9.40 7.46 -7.82
C GLN A 68 -9.29 7.48 -9.35
N SER A 69 -8.55 6.52 -9.94
CA SER A 69 -8.34 6.37 -11.39
C SER A 69 -9.35 5.39 -12.00
#